data_AF-A0A2R6E2C3-F1
#
_entry.id   AF-A0A2R6E2C3-F1
#
_cell.length_a   1.000
_cell.length_b   1.000
_cell.length_c   1.000
_cell.angle_alpha   90.00
_cell.angle_beta   90.00
_cell.angle_gamma   90.00
#
_symmetry.space_group_name_H-M   'P 1'
#
loop_
_entity.id
_entity.type
_entity.pdbx_description
1 polymer ?
#
loop_
_entity_poly.entity_id
_entity_poly.type
_entity_poly.pdbx_seq_one_letter_code
_entity_poly.pdbx_strand_id
1 'polypeptide(L)'
;MELSRRALLAAAAAGAAGTAGCPDGLAGGPDDQTPDETDRPLPDSCPTTQNLDVEWPAALTESSVETFVETYENAYYREVVVDYESTTRIDEYGLKASVGDGPTAVDGGYEVALSGGGGVYEPGLHLRAEPADPPAGTDVVPVDEVSDATLRDLFETAAAEGEAETVVQQQRDRIDELIVRVAALSDDVEPLDSPGDSATAYVDVDGSTVEVTLQADRFHGDFWWSARYYVDEHTIWRADEEDGEPREDGDLLECRRDAPQS
;
A
#
# COMPACT_ATOMS: atom_id res chain seq x y z
N MET A 1 -12.12 -20.23 -5.59
CA MET A 1 -11.30 -20.62 -4.42
C MET A 1 -9.90 -20.83 -4.92
N GLU A 2 -9.18 -19.72 -5.11
CA GLU A 2 -7.77 -19.75 -5.43
C GLU A 2 -7.01 -19.88 -4.11
N LEU A 3 -6.23 -20.94 -3.99
CA LEU A 3 -5.35 -21.16 -2.86
C LEU A 3 -4.20 -20.14 -2.98
N SER A 4 -4.13 -19.21 -2.02
CA SER A 4 -3.02 -18.27 -1.91
C SER A 4 -1.67 -19.02 -1.90
N ARG A 5 -0.70 -18.53 -2.67
CA ARG A 5 0.65 -19.11 -2.85
C ARG A 5 1.36 -19.36 -1.51
N ARG A 6 1.01 -18.63 -0.44
CA ARG A 6 1.54 -18.84 0.93
C ARG A 6 1.20 -20.21 1.53
N ALA A 7 0.08 -20.84 1.14
CA ALA A 7 -0.32 -22.15 1.67
C ALA A 7 0.59 -23.31 1.22
N LEU A 8 1.36 -23.14 0.14
CA LEU A 8 2.22 -24.19 -0.40
C LEU A 8 3.62 -24.24 0.25
N LEU A 9 4.04 -23.20 0.98
CA LEU A 9 5.40 -23.11 1.53
C LEU A 9 5.53 -23.47 3.02
N ALA A 10 4.42 -23.52 3.76
CA ALA A 10 4.41 -23.86 5.18
C ALA A 10 4.67 -25.36 5.49
N ALA A 11 4.73 -26.22 4.47
CA ALA A 11 4.84 -27.67 4.64
C ALA A 11 6.29 -28.20 4.80
N ALA A 12 7.32 -27.36 4.68
CA ALA A 12 8.71 -27.82 4.62
C ALA A 12 9.53 -27.68 5.93
N ALA A 13 9.03 -26.98 6.96
CA ALA A 13 9.85 -26.60 8.14
C ALA A 13 9.51 -27.37 9.43
N ALA A 14 9.18 -28.67 9.33
CA ALA A 14 8.90 -29.50 10.52
C ALA A 14 9.90 -30.66 10.65
N GLY A 15 10.96 -30.44 11.43
CA GLY A 15 11.89 -31.46 11.94
C GLY A 15 13.29 -30.88 12.15
N ALA A 16 13.99 -31.03 13.27
CA ALA A 16 13.79 -31.83 14.47
C ALA A 16 14.61 -31.21 15.63
N ALA A 17 14.14 -31.37 16.87
CA ALA A 17 14.89 -31.08 18.08
C ALA A 17 16.02 -32.11 18.31
N GLY A 18 17.19 -31.65 18.75
CA GLY A 18 18.31 -32.48 19.19
C GLY A 18 19.14 -31.76 20.27
N THR A 19 19.36 -32.43 21.39
CA THR A 19 19.91 -31.89 22.64
C THR A 19 21.42 -32.14 22.80
N ALA A 20 22.03 -31.30 23.66
CA ALA A 20 23.13 -31.59 24.62
C ALA A 20 24.60 -31.22 24.29
N GLY A 21 25.23 -30.50 25.24
CA GLY A 21 26.53 -30.87 25.82
C GLY A 21 27.67 -29.82 25.85
N CYS A 22 27.90 -29.15 26.99
CA CYS A 22 29.21 -28.58 27.41
C CYS A 22 30.14 -29.70 27.97
N PRO A 23 31.45 -29.53 28.35
CA PRO A 23 32.27 -28.30 28.51
C PRO A 23 33.81 -28.40 28.21
N ASP A 24 34.51 -27.26 28.41
CA ASP A 24 35.92 -26.99 28.84
C ASP A 24 37.17 -27.35 27.98
N GLY A 25 38.08 -26.37 27.81
CA GLY A 25 39.52 -26.62 27.56
C GLY A 25 40.37 -25.48 26.96
N LEU A 26 41.02 -24.69 27.82
CA LEU A 26 42.09 -23.68 27.64
C LEU A 26 43.12 -23.88 26.49
N ALA A 27 43.51 -22.80 25.78
CA ALA A 27 44.89 -22.21 25.75
C ALA A 27 45.20 -21.27 24.54
N GLY A 28 45.59 -20.02 24.85
CA GLY A 28 46.81 -19.38 24.30
C GLY A 28 46.74 -18.47 23.06
N GLY A 29 46.96 -17.15 23.27
CA GLY A 29 47.51 -16.21 22.27
C GLY A 29 46.92 -14.80 22.35
N PRO A 30 47.72 -13.73 22.58
CA PRO A 30 47.24 -12.35 22.53
C PRO A 30 47.38 -11.85 21.09
N ASP A 31 46.35 -12.05 20.28
CA ASP A 31 46.15 -11.22 19.09
C ASP A 31 45.08 -10.18 19.44
N ASP A 32 45.59 -8.97 19.63
CA ASP A 32 44.88 -7.73 19.90
C ASP A 32 44.20 -7.28 18.59
N GLN A 33 43.19 -8.04 18.17
CA GLN A 33 42.19 -7.62 17.20
C GLN A 33 40.86 -7.64 17.96
N THR A 34 40.46 -6.48 18.46
CA THR A 34 39.05 -6.23 18.75
C THR A 34 38.27 -6.69 17.50
N PRO A 35 37.30 -7.60 17.63
CA PRO A 35 36.43 -7.93 16.50
C PRO A 35 35.81 -6.62 16.01
N ASP A 36 35.90 -6.33 14.71
CA ASP A 36 34.98 -5.37 14.13
C ASP A 36 33.57 -5.92 14.41
N GLU A 37 32.73 -5.19 15.15
CA GLU A 37 31.36 -5.57 15.54
C GLU A 37 30.39 -5.64 14.33
N THR A 38 30.92 -5.60 13.11
CA THR A 38 30.25 -6.05 11.88
C THR A 38 30.07 -7.57 11.84
N ASP A 39 30.84 -8.34 12.62
CA ASP A 39 30.79 -9.80 12.68
C ASP A 39 29.76 -10.35 13.70
N ARG A 40 28.63 -9.66 13.92
CA ARG A 40 27.54 -10.31 14.67
C ARG A 40 27.08 -11.50 13.82
N PRO A 41 27.15 -12.74 14.34
CA PRO A 41 26.74 -13.90 13.57
C PRO A 41 25.28 -13.71 13.18
N LEU A 42 25.03 -13.73 11.87
CA LEU A 42 23.69 -13.70 11.32
C LEU A 42 22.93 -14.91 11.84
N PRO A 43 21.63 -14.79 12.16
CA PRO A 43 20.84 -15.96 12.49
C PRO A 43 20.87 -16.95 11.31
N ASP A 44 20.96 -18.25 11.63
CA ASP A 44 21.05 -19.36 10.65
C ASP A 44 19.94 -19.31 9.58
N SER A 45 18.81 -18.68 9.90
CA SER A 45 17.69 -18.42 8.98
C SER A 45 17.62 -16.93 8.63
N CYS A 46 18.50 -16.45 7.75
CA CYS A 46 18.35 -15.11 7.22
C CYS A 46 17.36 -15.07 6.04
N PRO A 47 16.29 -14.26 6.09
CA PRO A 47 15.45 -14.02 4.92
C PRO A 47 16.26 -13.31 3.84
N THR A 48 16.45 -13.96 2.68
CA THR A 48 17.25 -13.41 1.57
C THR A 48 16.45 -12.56 0.57
N THR A 49 15.16 -12.29 0.87
CA THR A 49 14.27 -11.41 0.09
C THR A 49 12.93 -11.24 0.80
N GLN A 50 12.49 -9.99 0.97
CA GLN A 50 11.07 -9.67 1.23
C GLN A 50 10.25 -9.55 -0.08
N ASN A 51 10.89 -9.68 -1.24
CA ASN A 51 10.32 -9.50 -2.59
C ASN A 51 9.73 -8.09 -2.83
N LEU A 52 10.33 -7.07 -2.22
CA LEU A 52 9.87 -5.68 -2.28
C LEU A 52 10.33 -4.93 -3.54
N ASP A 53 11.10 -5.57 -4.44
CA ASP A 53 11.70 -4.97 -5.65
C ASP A 53 12.53 -3.70 -5.36
N VAL A 54 13.18 -3.65 -4.20
CA VAL A 54 14.04 -2.55 -3.76
C VAL A 54 15.50 -2.92 -4.00
N GLU A 55 16.21 -2.10 -4.77
CA GLU A 55 17.63 -2.32 -5.07
C GLU A 55 18.53 -1.90 -3.90
N TRP A 56 19.44 -2.78 -3.49
CA TRP A 56 20.44 -2.46 -2.47
C TRP A 56 21.43 -1.42 -3.01
N PRO A 57 21.82 -0.40 -2.23
CA PRO A 57 22.79 0.59 -2.67
C PRO A 57 24.16 -0.05 -2.96
N ALA A 58 24.79 0.36 -4.07
CA ALA A 58 26.11 -0.16 -4.47
C ALA A 58 27.24 0.27 -3.51
N ALA A 59 27.08 1.40 -2.84
CA ALA A 59 27.96 1.89 -1.79
C ALA A 59 27.09 2.50 -0.69
N LEU A 60 27.47 2.32 0.57
CA LEU A 60 26.77 2.90 1.71
C LEU A 60 27.34 4.28 2.03
N THR A 61 26.60 5.30 1.63
CA THR A 61 26.77 6.68 2.06
C THR A 61 25.50 7.15 2.75
N GLU A 62 25.57 8.21 3.55
CA GLU A 62 24.38 8.80 4.19
C GLU A 62 23.24 8.99 3.18
N SER A 63 23.49 9.64 2.05
CA SER A 63 22.47 9.88 1.02
C SER A 63 21.91 8.62 0.36
N SER A 64 22.73 7.59 0.16
CA SER A 64 22.27 6.34 -0.46
C SER A 64 21.44 5.52 0.53
N VAL A 65 21.83 5.52 1.81
CA VAL A 65 21.11 4.85 2.88
C VAL A 65 19.76 5.52 3.12
N GLU A 66 19.72 6.86 3.16
CA GLU A 66 18.48 7.62 3.29
C GLU A 66 17.47 7.24 2.19
N THR A 67 17.90 7.33 0.92
CA THR A 67 17.05 6.97 -0.23
C THR A 67 16.62 5.51 -0.18
N PHE A 68 17.54 4.61 0.19
CA PHE A 68 17.26 3.19 0.29
C PHE A 68 16.23 2.89 1.37
N VAL A 69 16.40 3.40 2.60
CA VAL A 69 15.48 3.14 3.72
C VAL A 69 14.11 3.76 3.47
N GLU A 70 14.03 4.96 2.89
CA GLU A 70 12.72 5.52 2.50
C GLU A 70 12.02 4.62 1.47
N THR A 71 12.73 4.20 0.43
CA THR A 71 12.15 3.34 -0.60
C THR A 71 11.74 1.97 -0.02
N TYR A 72 12.59 1.41 0.84
CA TYR A 72 12.37 0.14 1.50
C TYR A 72 11.17 0.18 2.44
N GLU A 73 11.07 1.18 3.32
CA GLU A 73 9.94 1.32 4.26
C GLU A 73 8.63 1.52 3.49
N ASN A 74 8.62 2.33 2.43
CA ASN A 74 7.42 2.53 1.62
C ASN A 74 6.93 1.22 0.96
N ALA A 75 7.85 0.42 0.43
CA ALA A 75 7.51 -0.89 -0.13
C ALA A 75 7.09 -1.88 0.97
N TYR A 76 7.84 -1.96 2.07
CA TYR A 76 7.54 -2.83 3.20
C TYR A 76 6.17 -2.53 3.80
N TYR A 77 5.88 -1.25 4.06
CA TYR A 77 4.61 -0.84 4.65
C TYR A 77 3.44 -1.13 3.69
N ARG A 78 3.61 -0.91 2.38
CA ARG A 78 2.60 -1.23 1.37
C ARG A 78 2.30 -2.73 1.29
N GLU A 79 3.33 -3.56 1.12
CA GLU A 79 3.18 -4.98 0.81
C GLU A 79 3.00 -5.87 2.06
N VAL A 80 3.62 -5.50 3.19
CA VAL A 80 3.69 -6.36 4.39
C VAL A 80 2.73 -5.88 5.47
N VAL A 81 2.69 -4.57 5.74
CA VAL A 81 1.87 -4.02 6.84
C VAL A 81 0.44 -3.79 6.40
N VAL A 82 0.24 -3.09 5.27
CA VAL A 82 -1.08 -2.79 4.72
C VAL A 82 -1.61 -3.94 3.86
N ASP A 83 -0.73 -4.71 3.23
CA ASP A 83 -1.09 -5.73 2.22
C ASP A 83 -1.97 -5.11 1.13
N TYR A 84 -1.52 -3.96 0.61
CA TYR A 84 -2.31 -3.15 -0.31
C TYR A 84 -2.31 -3.74 -1.72
N GLU A 85 -3.49 -4.17 -2.15
CA GLU A 85 -3.78 -4.53 -3.54
C GLU A 85 -4.85 -3.58 -4.09
N SER A 86 -4.53 -2.85 -5.16
CA SER A 86 -5.54 -2.08 -5.89
C SER A 86 -6.49 -3.04 -6.59
N THR A 87 -7.77 -2.84 -6.31
CA THR A 87 -8.87 -3.69 -6.77
C THR A 87 -9.94 -2.94 -7.53
N THR A 88 -9.95 -1.62 -7.44
CA THR A 88 -10.69 -0.74 -8.35
C THR A 88 -9.74 0.26 -8.97
N ARG A 89 -10.19 0.87 -10.07
CA ARG A 89 -9.39 1.86 -10.79
C ARG A 89 -9.19 3.19 -10.06
N ILE A 90 -9.99 3.46 -9.03
CA ILE A 90 -9.94 4.68 -8.20
C ILE A 90 -9.35 4.40 -6.81
N ASP A 91 -8.80 3.20 -6.57
CA ASP A 91 -8.04 2.92 -5.35
C ASP A 91 -6.71 3.70 -5.40
N GLU A 92 -6.33 4.34 -4.29
CA GLU A 92 -5.05 5.05 -4.19
C GLU A 92 -4.30 4.70 -2.90
N TYR A 93 -3.00 4.47 -3.03
CA TYR A 93 -2.07 4.34 -1.91
C TYR A 93 -1.28 5.63 -1.75
N GLY A 94 -1.66 6.44 -0.74
CA GLY A 94 -1.05 7.74 -0.46
C GLY A 94 -0.15 7.76 0.77
N LEU A 95 0.29 6.59 1.27
CA LEU A 95 1.21 6.54 2.41
C LEU A 95 2.64 6.78 1.98
N LYS A 96 3.36 7.58 2.78
CA LYS A 96 4.78 7.84 2.55
C LYS A 96 5.56 7.94 3.86
N ALA A 97 6.71 7.28 3.90
CA ALA A 97 7.76 7.46 4.89
C ALA A 97 8.81 8.47 4.43
N SER A 98 9.38 9.20 5.39
CA SER A 98 10.50 10.10 5.20
C SER A 98 11.48 10.05 6.38
N VAL A 99 12.76 10.20 6.09
CA VAL A 99 13.82 10.32 7.11
C VAL A 99 13.81 11.74 7.68
N GLY A 100 13.78 11.85 9.01
CA GLY A 100 13.70 13.15 9.69
C GLY A 100 15.07 13.78 9.88
N ASP A 101 15.89 13.13 10.71
CA ASP A 101 17.30 13.45 10.90
C ASP A 101 18.09 12.38 10.14
N GLY A 102 18.85 12.79 9.13
CA GLY A 102 19.53 11.88 8.19
C GLY A 102 20.35 10.75 8.84
N PRO A 103 20.81 9.76 8.06
CA PRO A 103 21.46 8.57 8.60
C PRO A 103 22.69 8.86 9.47
N THR A 104 22.81 8.14 10.58
CA THR A 104 23.95 8.24 11.51
C THR A 104 24.81 6.99 11.40
N ALA A 105 26.11 7.14 11.13
CA ALA A 105 27.03 6.00 11.04
C ALA A 105 27.26 5.35 12.42
N VAL A 106 27.03 4.05 12.53
CA VAL A 106 27.17 3.26 13.77
C VAL A 106 27.67 1.86 13.39
N ASP A 107 28.71 1.37 14.08
CA ASP A 107 29.21 -0.01 13.99
C ASP A 107 29.30 -0.59 12.57
N GLY A 108 29.96 0.13 11.66
CA GLY A 108 30.16 -0.30 10.27
C GLY A 108 28.94 -0.19 9.36
N GLY A 109 27.81 0.29 9.88
CA GLY A 109 26.58 0.57 9.15
C GLY A 109 26.02 1.95 9.47
N TYR A 110 24.71 2.09 9.32
CA TYR A 110 23.96 3.31 9.55
C TYR A 110 22.67 3.04 10.30
N GLU A 111 22.41 3.85 11.32
CA GLU A 111 21.09 3.98 11.94
C GLU A 111 20.28 5.08 11.27
N VAL A 112 18.98 4.84 11.10
CA VAL A 112 18.05 5.78 10.46
C VAL A 112 16.75 5.83 11.23
N ALA A 113 16.30 7.02 11.59
CA ALA A 113 14.97 7.25 12.13
C ALA A 113 14.06 7.81 11.03
N LEU A 114 12.87 7.22 10.89
CA LEU A 114 11.87 7.68 9.95
C LEU A 114 10.52 7.91 10.63
N SER A 115 9.73 8.77 10.00
CA SER A 115 8.31 8.89 10.27
C SER A 115 7.56 8.79 8.96
N GLY A 116 6.38 8.19 9.02
CA GLY A 116 5.50 8.03 7.88
C GLY A 116 4.08 8.43 8.19
N GLY A 117 3.37 8.80 7.13
CA GLY A 117 1.94 9.04 7.21
C GLY A 117 1.29 9.19 5.86
N GLY A 118 -0.02 9.39 5.89
CA GLY A 118 -0.86 9.57 4.70
C GLY A 118 -2.18 8.84 4.86
N GLY A 119 -2.82 8.53 3.73
CA GLY A 119 -4.01 7.69 3.73
C GLY A 119 -4.02 6.61 2.66
N VAL A 120 -4.85 5.60 2.89
CA VAL A 120 -5.28 4.63 1.88
C VAL A 120 -6.70 4.98 1.47
N TYR A 121 -6.91 5.15 0.17
CA TYR A 121 -8.22 5.46 -0.39
C TYR A 121 -8.86 4.17 -0.87
N GLU A 122 -9.85 3.69 -0.12
CA GLU A 122 -10.79 2.69 -0.61
C GLU A 122 -12.06 3.38 -1.09
N PRO A 123 -12.54 3.01 -2.28
CA PRO A 123 -13.53 3.77 -2.99
C PRO A 123 -14.92 3.58 -2.40
N GLY A 124 -15.63 4.69 -2.38
CA GLY A 124 -17.09 4.73 -2.36
C GLY A 124 -17.53 5.68 -3.46
N LEU A 125 -18.70 5.39 -4.02
CA LEU A 125 -19.34 6.26 -4.99
C LEU A 125 -20.57 6.88 -4.37
N HIS A 126 -20.67 8.18 -4.51
CA HIS A 126 -21.89 8.92 -4.26
C HIS A 126 -22.50 9.32 -5.60
N LEU A 127 -23.76 8.95 -5.80
CA LEU A 127 -24.55 9.31 -6.96
C LEU A 127 -25.67 10.23 -6.51
N ARG A 128 -25.74 11.42 -7.07
CA ARG A 128 -26.83 12.38 -6.86
C ARG A 128 -27.46 12.68 -8.20
N ALA A 129 -28.79 12.65 -8.26
CA ALA A 129 -29.55 12.99 -9.46
C ALA A 129 -30.62 14.03 -9.15
N GLU A 130 -30.80 15.01 -10.04
CA GLU A 130 -31.81 16.06 -9.91
C GLU A 130 -32.23 16.60 -11.30
N PRO A 131 -33.47 17.10 -11.47
CA PRO A 131 -33.88 17.71 -12.72
C PRO A 131 -33.05 18.96 -13.04
N ALA A 132 -32.47 19.02 -14.24
CA ALA A 132 -31.67 20.15 -14.69
C ALA A 132 -31.67 20.28 -16.22
N ASP A 133 -31.47 21.50 -16.71
CA ASP A 133 -31.30 21.74 -18.15
C ASP A 133 -29.87 21.33 -18.56
N PRO A 134 -29.72 20.50 -19.61
CA PRO A 134 -28.40 20.10 -20.07
C PRO A 134 -27.69 21.28 -20.76
N PRO A 135 -26.35 21.35 -20.71
CA PRO A 135 -25.59 22.30 -21.50
C PRO A 135 -25.93 22.21 -23.00
N ALA A 136 -25.78 23.32 -23.71
CA ALA A 136 -26.15 23.38 -25.12
C ALA A 136 -25.27 22.42 -25.95
N GLY A 137 -25.92 21.49 -26.66
CA GLY A 137 -25.25 20.51 -27.51
C GLY A 137 -24.83 19.22 -26.80
N THR A 138 -25.15 19.07 -25.51
CA THR A 138 -25.00 17.81 -24.79
C THR A 138 -26.02 16.80 -25.28
N ASP A 139 -25.56 15.60 -25.64
CA ASP A 139 -26.44 14.48 -25.94
C ASP A 139 -27.10 13.97 -24.66
N VAL A 140 -28.39 13.65 -24.75
CA VAL A 140 -29.18 13.15 -23.63
C VAL A 140 -29.70 11.78 -23.98
N VAL A 141 -29.35 10.78 -23.17
CA VAL A 141 -29.76 9.39 -23.37
C VAL A 141 -31.13 9.18 -22.75
N PRO A 142 -32.10 8.54 -23.43
CA PRO A 142 -33.38 8.22 -22.82
C PRO A 142 -33.23 7.12 -21.74
N VAL A 143 -34.01 7.22 -20.66
CA VAL A 143 -33.94 6.30 -19.51
C VAL A 143 -34.16 4.82 -19.89
N ASP A 144 -34.93 4.56 -20.95
CA ASP A 144 -35.17 3.22 -21.50
C ASP A 144 -33.90 2.55 -22.05
N GLU A 145 -32.88 3.34 -22.45
CA GLU A 145 -31.59 2.83 -22.92
C GLU A 145 -30.63 2.51 -21.76
N VAL A 146 -30.92 3.01 -20.54
CA VAL A 146 -30.13 2.70 -19.35
C VAL A 146 -30.42 1.27 -18.92
N SER A 147 -29.47 0.35 -19.09
CA SER A 147 -29.69 -1.07 -18.76
C SER A 147 -29.68 -1.38 -17.25
N ASP A 148 -29.14 -0.48 -16.43
CA ASP A 148 -29.00 -0.66 -15.00
C ASP A 148 -30.28 -0.29 -14.24
N ALA A 149 -30.81 -1.23 -13.46
CA ALA A 149 -32.06 -1.01 -12.72
C ALA A 149 -31.92 0.00 -11.58
N THR A 150 -30.76 0.08 -10.92
CA THR A 150 -30.52 1.04 -9.84
C THR A 150 -30.38 2.45 -10.38
N LEU A 151 -29.68 2.63 -11.51
CA LEU A 151 -29.59 3.94 -12.16
C LEU A 151 -30.96 4.40 -12.69
N ARG A 152 -31.74 3.51 -13.32
CA ARG A 152 -33.11 3.86 -13.74
C ARG A 152 -33.97 4.33 -12.57
N ASP A 153 -33.99 3.56 -11.48
CA ASP A 153 -34.75 3.90 -10.27
C ASP A 153 -34.31 5.26 -9.69
N LEU A 154 -33.00 5.53 -9.67
CA LEU A 154 -32.44 6.82 -9.26
C LEU A 154 -32.96 7.97 -10.14
N PHE A 155 -32.93 7.82 -11.46
CA PHE A 155 -33.35 8.86 -12.41
C PHE A 155 -34.87 9.09 -12.37
N GLU A 156 -35.66 8.01 -12.35
CA GLU A 156 -37.12 8.07 -12.25
C GLU A 156 -37.55 8.73 -10.93
N THR A 157 -36.88 8.40 -9.83
CA THR A 157 -37.14 9.02 -8.52
C THR A 157 -36.77 10.50 -8.54
N ALA A 158 -35.62 10.87 -9.08
CA ALA A 158 -35.21 12.28 -9.19
C ALA A 158 -36.18 13.10 -10.06
N ALA A 159 -36.65 12.54 -11.17
CA ALA A 159 -37.66 13.19 -12.02
C ALA A 159 -39.00 13.37 -11.31
N ALA A 160 -39.42 12.41 -10.49
CA ALA A 160 -40.71 12.44 -9.80
C ALA A 160 -40.70 13.29 -8.51
N GLU A 161 -39.62 13.22 -7.73
CA GLU A 161 -39.52 13.80 -6.39
C GLU A 161 -38.64 15.06 -6.32
N GLY A 162 -37.86 15.33 -7.37
CA GLY A 162 -37.02 16.51 -7.51
C GLY A 162 -35.55 16.31 -7.13
N GLU A 163 -35.21 15.22 -6.43
CA GLU A 163 -33.84 14.77 -6.20
C GLU A 163 -33.83 13.28 -5.81
N ALA A 164 -32.73 12.60 -6.05
CA ALA A 164 -32.48 11.25 -5.53
C ALA A 164 -30.99 11.03 -5.30
N GLU A 165 -30.64 10.24 -4.30
CA GLU A 165 -29.26 9.96 -3.93
C GLU A 165 -29.04 8.48 -3.62
N THR A 166 -27.88 7.96 -3.99
CA THR A 166 -27.45 6.62 -3.56
C THR A 166 -25.95 6.58 -3.30
N VAL A 167 -25.56 5.75 -2.35
CA VAL A 167 -24.16 5.58 -1.96
C VAL A 167 -23.79 4.11 -2.09
N VAL A 168 -22.74 3.81 -2.85
CA VAL A 168 -22.18 2.47 -3.01
C VAL A 168 -20.84 2.40 -2.30
N GLN A 169 -20.72 1.46 -1.37
CA GLN A 169 -19.51 1.25 -0.57
C GLN A 169 -19.18 -0.23 -0.51
N GLN A 170 -17.88 -0.55 -0.45
CA GLN A 170 -17.34 -1.90 -0.23
C GLN A 170 -17.79 -2.94 -1.27
N GLN A 171 -18.39 -2.50 -2.38
CA GLN A 171 -18.83 -3.33 -3.51
C GLN A 171 -17.97 -2.98 -4.72
N ARG A 172 -16.72 -3.43 -4.70
CA ARG A 172 -15.66 -3.07 -5.66
C ARG A 172 -16.08 -3.25 -7.12
N ASP A 173 -16.59 -4.45 -7.47
CA ASP A 173 -17.09 -4.72 -8.82
C ASP A 173 -18.23 -3.77 -9.24
N ARG A 174 -19.11 -3.40 -8.30
CA ARG A 174 -20.23 -2.50 -8.55
C ARG A 174 -19.76 -1.06 -8.74
N ILE A 175 -18.70 -0.66 -8.04
CA ILE A 175 -18.09 0.67 -8.17
C ILE A 175 -17.53 0.85 -9.58
N ASP A 176 -16.67 -0.07 -10.03
CA ASP A 176 -16.10 0.00 -11.39
C ASP A 176 -17.18 -0.07 -12.47
N GLU A 177 -18.19 -0.91 -12.27
CA GLU A 177 -19.34 -1.01 -13.18
C GLU A 177 -20.09 0.32 -13.30
N LEU A 178 -20.39 0.98 -12.18
CA LEU A 178 -21.12 2.25 -12.17
C LEU A 178 -20.32 3.39 -12.79
N ILE A 179 -19.01 3.45 -12.55
CA ILE A 179 -18.11 4.43 -13.20
C ILE A 179 -18.21 4.31 -14.72
N VAL A 180 -18.10 3.09 -15.26
CA VAL A 180 -18.17 2.87 -16.72
C VAL A 180 -19.57 3.16 -17.25
N ARG A 181 -20.63 2.77 -16.54
CA ARG A 181 -22.02 2.98 -16.97
C ARG A 181 -22.39 4.45 -17.03
N VAL A 182 -22.01 5.24 -16.03
CA VAL A 182 -22.30 6.68 -16.01
C VAL A 182 -21.51 7.41 -17.10
N ALA A 183 -20.22 7.07 -17.28
CA ALA A 183 -19.43 7.63 -18.36
C ALA A 183 -20.02 7.30 -19.74
N ALA A 184 -20.59 6.12 -19.93
CA ALA A 184 -21.23 5.73 -21.19
C ALA A 184 -22.55 6.47 -21.49
N LEU A 185 -23.07 7.31 -20.57
CA LEU A 185 -24.25 8.14 -20.83
C LEU A 185 -23.93 9.37 -21.69
N SER A 186 -22.66 9.73 -21.84
CA SER A 186 -22.24 10.87 -22.66
C SER A 186 -20.83 10.66 -23.19
N ASP A 187 -20.63 10.92 -24.48
CA ASP A 187 -19.30 10.84 -25.11
C ASP A 187 -18.32 11.90 -24.55
N ASP A 188 -18.82 12.92 -23.85
CA ASP A 188 -18.02 13.99 -23.23
C ASP A 188 -17.58 13.64 -21.79
N VAL A 189 -17.98 12.50 -21.24
CA VAL A 189 -17.71 12.12 -19.85
C VAL A 189 -16.66 11.01 -19.81
N GLU A 190 -15.51 11.32 -19.22
CA GLU A 190 -14.49 10.33 -18.95
C GLU A 190 -14.79 9.53 -17.67
N PRO A 191 -14.49 8.22 -17.63
CA PRO A 191 -14.57 7.44 -16.40
C PRO A 191 -13.64 8.00 -15.33
N LEU A 192 -14.10 8.05 -14.08
CA LEU A 192 -13.27 8.45 -12.93
C LEU A 192 -12.02 7.57 -12.83
N ASP A 193 -10.88 8.19 -12.51
CA ASP A 193 -9.59 7.49 -12.40
C ASP A 193 -8.83 7.78 -11.10
N SER A 194 -9.30 8.75 -10.32
CA SER A 194 -8.67 9.17 -9.06
C SER A 194 -9.70 9.40 -7.95
N PRO A 195 -9.31 9.28 -6.67
CA PRO A 195 -10.11 9.76 -5.56
C PRO A 195 -10.40 11.26 -5.67
N GLY A 196 -11.63 11.64 -5.30
CA GLY A 196 -12.11 13.02 -5.39
C GLY A 196 -12.64 13.42 -6.77
N ASP A 197 -12.42 12.60 -7.80
CA ASP A 197 -12.98 12.86 -9.13
C ASP A 197 -14.52 12.89 -9.11
N SER A 198 -15.07 13.65 -10.03
CA SER A 198 -16.50 13.75 -10.26
C SER A 198 -16.81 13.77 -11.75
N ALA A 199 -17.90 13.10 -12.14
CA ALA A 199 -18.42 13.09 -13.49
C ALA A 199 -19.91 13.47 -13.47
N THR A 200 -20.36 14.17 -14.51
CA THR A 200 -21.75 14.60 -14.65
C THR A 200 -22.29 14.20 -16.02
N ALA A 201 -23.46 13.57 -16.04
CA ALA A 201 -24.16 13.18 -17.27
C ALA A 201 -25.65 13.56 -17.19
N TYR A 202 -26.34 13.51 -18.33
CA TYR A 202 -27.75 13.89 -18.44
C TYR A 202 -28.58 12.78 -19.08
N VAL A 203 -29.75 12.52 -18.53
CA VAL A 203 -30.68 11.47 -18.97
C VAL A 203 -32.08 12.05 -19.15
N ASP A 204 -32.79 11.62 -20.20
CA ASP A 204 -34.19 12.00 -20.43
C ASP A 204 -35.12 10.98 -19.77
N VAL A 205 -35.96 11.44 -18.86
CA VAL A 205 -36.98 10.65 -18.16
C VAL A 205 -38.34 11.22 -18.55
N ASP A 206 -39.00 10.58 -19.51
CA ASP A 206 -40.33 10.97 -20.01
C ASP A 206 -40.42 12.46 -20.40
N GLY A 207 -39.38 13.00 -21.05
CA GLY A 207 -39.31 14.41 -21.45
C GLY A 207 -38.85 15.37 -20.36
N SER A 208 -38.44 14.87 -19.19
CA SER A 208 -37.77 15.65 -18.14
C SER A 208 -36.30 15.26 -18.09
N THR A 209 -35.40 16.23 -18.30
CA THR A 209 -33.96 15.97 -18.20
C THR A 209 -33.52 15.93 -16.74
N VAL A 210 -32.80 14.86 -16.39
CA VAL A 210 -32.20 14.62 -15.08
C VAL A 210 -30.69 14.65 -15.24
N GLU A 211 -30.02 15.51 -14.47
CA GLU A 211 -28.58 15.47 -14.27
C GLU A 211 -28.25 14.38 -13.25
N VAL A 212 -27.20 13.61 -13.50
CA VAL A 212 -26.58 12.73 -12.52
C VAL A 212 -25.13 13.13 -12.32
N THR A 213 -24.76 13.37 -11.07
CA THR A 213 -23.38 13.54 -10.64
C THR A 213 -22.91 12.29 -9.92
N LEU A 214 -21.82 11.71 -10.40
CA LEU A 214 -21.09 10.60 -9.78
C LEU A 214 -19.81 11.17 -9.16
N GLN A 215 -19.58 10.90 -7.88
CA GLN A 215 -18.41 11.40 -7.15
C GLN A 215 -17.71 10.26 -6.39
N ALA A 216 -16.37 10.23 -6.44
CA ALA A 216 -15.53 9.32 -5.68
C ALA A 216 -15.03 9.99 -4.37
N ASP A 217 -15.88 10.10 -3.35
CA ASP A 217 -15.64 10.97 -2.18
C ASP A 217 -15.41 10.25 -0.84
N ARG A 218 -15.05 8.96 -0.85
CA ARG A 218 -14.86 8.17 0.38
C ARG A 218 -13.40 7.81 0.65
N PHE A 219 -13.01 8.03 1.90
CA PHE A 219 -11.67 7.86 2.47
C PHE A 219 -11.67 6.70 3.49
N HIS A 220 -10.64 5.84 3.51
CA HIS A 220 -10.66 4.63 4.34
C HIS A 220 -9.77 4.66 5.59
N GLY A 221 -8.75 5.51 5.67
CA GLY A 221 -8.01 5.67 6.92
C GLY A 221 -6.74 6.50 6.82
N ASP A 222 -6.49 7.29 7.87
CA ASP A 222 -5.22 7.99 8.10
C ASP A 222 -4.26 7.07 8.85
N PHE A 223 -3.03 6.99 8.38
CA PHE A 223 -1.97 6.23 9.03
C PHE A 223 -0.87 7.18 9.46
N TRP A 224 -0.30 6.92 10.64
CA TRP A 224 0.86 7.62 11.18
C TRP A 224 1.73 6.58 11.88
N TRP A 225 3.00 6.54 11.54
CA TRP A 225 3.93 5.59 12.17
C TRP A 225 5.34 6.17 12.23
N SER A 226 6.15 5.57 13.08
CA SER A 226 7.60 5.80 13.15
C SER A 226 8.29 4.45 13.05
N ALA A 227 9.54 4.44 12.61
CA ALA A 227 10.38 3.26 12.66
C ALA A 227 11.85 3.66 12.79
N ARG A 228 12.67 2.72 13.27
CA ARG A 228 14.13 2.83 13.24
C ARG A 228 14.73 1.67 12.49
N TYR A 229 15.79 1.98 11.76
CA TYR A 229 16.50 1.04 10.92
C TYR A 229 17.98 1.01 11.28
N TYR A 230 18.57 -0.18 11.19
CA TYR A 230 20.01 -0.33 11.05
C TYR A 230 20.28 -1.00 9.70
N VAL A 231 21.18 -0.41 8.90
CA VAL A 231 21.56 -0.90 7.57
C VAL A 231 23.08 -1.00 7.47
N ASP A 232 23.57 -2.16 7.10
CA ASP A 232 24.98 -2.36 6.73
C ASP A 232 25.09 -2.93 5.29
N GLU A 233 26.28 -3.39 4.89
CA GLU A 233 26.51 -3.88 3.53
C GLU A 233 25.80 -5.20 3.21
N HIS A 234 25.26 -5.85 4.24
CA HIS A 234 24.75 -7.22 4.22
C HIS A 234 23.35 -7.35 4.80
N THR A 235 22.89 -6.47 5.68
CA THR A 235 21.66 -6.63 6.46
C THR A 235 20.89 -5.35 6.65
N ILE A 236 19.58 -5.54 6.85
CA ILE A 236 18.65 -4.49 7.24
C ILE A 236 17.78 -4.99 8.41
N TRP A 237 17.81 -4.22 9.49
CA TRP A 237 17.05 -4.46 10.72
C TRP A 237 16.07 -3.32 10.93
N ARG A 238 14.89 -3.62 11.50
CA ARG A 238 13.82 -2.64 11.75
C ARG A 238 13.23 -2.79 13.13
N ALA A 239 13.06 -1.68 13.84
CA ALA A 239 12.26 -1.57 15.05
C ALA A 239 11.03 -0.66 14.81
N ASP A 240 9.86 -1.05 15.31
CA ASP A 240 8.61 -0.28 15.19
C ASP A 240 8.54 0.93 16.13
N GLU A 241 9.35 0.95 17.19
CA GLU A 241 9.33 2.01 18.19
C GLU A 241 10.43 3.05 17.92
N GLU A 242 10.13 4.33 18.18
CA GLU A 242 11.08 5.45 18.02
C GLU A 242 12.31 5.33 18.94
N ASP A 243 12.17 4.62 20.06
CA ASP A 243 13.26 4.35 21.02
C ASP A 243 13.83 2.93 20.88
N GLY A 244 13.33 2.13 19.94
CA GLY A 244 13.77 0.76 19.74
C GLY A 244 15.16 0.70 19.11
N GLU A 245 16.02 -0.18 19.63
CA GLU A 245 17.34 -0.46 19.07
C GLU A 245 17.21 -1.54 17.99
N PRO A 246 17.37 -1.21 16.68
CA PRO A 246 17.05 -2.15 15.60
C PRO A 246 17.84 -3.46 15.67
N ARG A 247 19.10 -3.44 16.13
CA ARG A 247 19.90 -4.67 16.24
C ARG A 247 19.59 -5.48 17.49
N GLU A 248 19.09 -4.87 18.56
CA GLU A 248 18.83 -5.56 19.84
C GLU A 248 17.41 -6.11 19.92
N ASP A 249 16.43 -5.26 19.59
CA ASP A 249 15.00 -5.52 19.79
C ASP A 249 14.21 -5.56 18.47
N GLY A 250 14.87 -5.26 17.34
CA GLY A 250 14.25 -5.21 16.01
C GLY A 250 14.24 -6.53 15.25
N ASP A 251 13.46 -6.55 14.17
CA ASP A 251 13.38 -7.66 13.24
C ASP A 251 14.45 -7.55 12.15
N LEU A 252 15.18 -8.64 11.91
CA LEU A 252 16.01 -8.79 10.72
C LEU A 252 15.12 -9.00 9.50
N LEU A 253 15.03 -7.99 8.64
CA LEU A 253 14.12 -8.02 7.50
C LEU A 253 14.73 -8.74 6.29
N GLU A 254 16.00 -8.47 5.98
CA GLU A 254 16.66 -9.06 4.81
C GLU A 254 18.19 -9.15 4.97
N CYS A 255 18.78 -10.22 4.41
CA CYS A 255 20.21 -10.28 4.09
C CYS A 255 20.45 -10.23 2.59
N ARG A 256 21.52 -9.53 2.20
CA ARG A 256 22.07 -9.55 0.85
C ARG A 256 22.51 -10.96 0.46
N ARG A 257 22.16 -11.40 -0.75
CA ARG A 257 22.40 -12.77 -1.24
C ARG A 257 23.88 -13.22 -1.27
N ASP A 258 24.81 -12.28 -1.24
CA ASP A 258 26.25 -12.54 -1.22
C ASP A 258 26.86 -12.48 0.19
N ALA A 259 26.05 -12.29 1.23
CA ALA A 259 26.52 -12.30 2.61
C ALA A 259 27.05 -13.70 2.98
N PRO A 260 28.23 -13.80 3.62
CA PRO A 260 28.75 -15.09 4.07
C PRO A 260 27.80 -15.69 5.09
N GLN A 261 27.26 -16.88 4.78
CA GLN A 261 26.53 -17.69 5.75
C GLN A 261 27.55 -18.34 6.68
N SER A 262 27.33 -18.22 8.00
CA SER A 262 28.16 -18.82 9.04
C SER A 262 28.11 -20.35 9.06
#